data_AF-A0A849SX60-F1
#
_entry.id   AF-A0A849SX60-F1
#
_cell.length_a   1.000
_cell.length_b   1.000
_cell.length_c   1.000
_cell.angle_alpha   90.00
_cell.angle_beta   90.00
_cell.angle_gamma   90.00
#
_symmetry.space_group_name_H-M   'P 1'
#
loop_
_entity.id
_entity.type
_entity.pdbx_description
1 polymer ?
#
loop_
_entity_poly.entity_id
_entity_poly.type
_entity_poly.pdbx_seq_one_letter_code
_entity_poly.pdbx_strand_id
1 'polypeptide(L)'
;MSTIAIAWRAHPDFPLVLLMNHDAPHDRPTATAAWLANAPNCFAGQNEAQGGAWMGVTRAGRYAAVTPFRSNEAIDLTLPSRGQLTLDYLTSEDAPVAYVRQFLRNRTSHPPFNLIVGSTRQAYYAGTKARLPLALTQGVHTVSNGLLDEHWPKCTQLDGLLGAYLHTYGGFDVLLAGHPRLASSTVRGAKDLPKPAGVLSLDDIATASFAMLADRTTYSSGLPDTGVGQEEEERLSACFVLGAEHGTRSGSVLAMARDGSVRYEERSFDAAGNETGRVLETWAMEASVFSGGEE
;
A
#
# COMPACT_ATOMS: atom_id res chain seq x y z
N MET A 1 -2.01 -11.38 -5.70
CA MET A 1 -0.88 -11.08 -4.79
C MET A 1 -0.76 -9.58 -4.58
N SER A 2 -1.58 -9.04 -3.66
CA SER A 2 -1.63 -7.60 -3.39
C SER A 2 -0.25 -7.07 -3.02
N THR A 3 0.03 -5.81 -3.37
CA THR A 3 1.33 -5.18 -3.18
C THR A 3 1.15 -3.78 -2.63
N ILE A 4 2.00 -3.39 -1.69
CA ILE A 4 2.06 -2.06 -1.09
C ILE A 4 3.47 -1.49 -1.27
N ALA A 5 3.56 -0.20 -1.57
CA ALA A 5 4.75 0.60 -1.32
C ALA A 5 4.38 1.84 -0.48
N ILE A 6 5.23 2.16 0.49
CA ILE A 6 5.07 3.32 1.36
C ILE A 6 6.37 4.12 1.40
N ALA A 7 6.30 5.40 1.06
CA ALA A 7 7.32 6.37 1.39
C ALA A 7 6.91 7.10 2.67
N TRP A 8 7.59 6.80 3.76
CA TRP A 8 7.32 7.36 5.08
C TRP A 8 8.37 8.41 5.44
N ARG A 9 7.95 9.67 5.50
CA ARG A 9 8.79 10.86 5.80
C ARG A 9 10.06 10.93 4.94
N ALA A 10 10.01 10.37 3.74
CA ALA A 10 11.12 10.39 2.77
C ALA A 10 11.19 11.71 1.98
N HIS A 11 10.16 12.56 2.06
CA HIS A 11 10.08 13.84 1.36
C HIS A 11 9.71 14.97 2.33
N PRO A 12 10.28 16.18 2.20
CA PRO A 12 9.93 17.33 3.03
C PRO A 12 8.45 17.70 2.90
N ASP A 13 7.94 17.85 1.69
CA ASP A 13 6.56 18.28 1.43
C ASP A 13 5.52 17.17 1.45
N PHE A 14 5.93 15.90 1.27
CA PHE A 14 5.03 14.75 1.17
C PHE A 14 5.40 13.70 2.23
N PRO A 15 5.06 13.94 3.52
CA PRO A 15 5.44 13.05 4.61
C PRO A 15 4.87 11.64 4.48
N LEU A 16 3.82 11.43 3.68
CA LEU A 16 3.29 10.10 3.38
C LEU A 16 2.92 10.00 1.90
N VAL A 17 3.46 8.97 1.24
CA VAL A 17 2.94 8.44 -0.03
C VAL A 17 2.75 6.94 0.17
N LEU A 18 1.53 6.45 0.02
CA LEU A 18 1.15 5.04 0.18
C LEU A 18 0.39 4.62 -1.07
N LEU A 19 0.88 3.59 -1.75
CA LEU A 19 0.26 3.06 -2.96
C LEU A 19 0.07 1.55 -2.82
N MET A 20 -1.03 1.04 -3.35
CA MET A 20 -1.41 -0.36 -3.22
C MET A 20 -2.12 -0.87 -4.47
N ASN A 21 -1.77 -2.08 -4.91
CA ASN A 21 -2.66 -2.89 -5.75
C ASN A 21 -3.37 -3.92 -4.88
N HIS A 22 -4.70 -3.95 -4.99
CA HIS A 22 -5.55 -4.98 -4.41
C HIS A 22 -5.84 -6.06 -5.46
N ASP A 23 -5.27 -7.24 -5.22
CA ASP A 23 -5.51 -8.41 -6.04
C ASP A 23 -6.51 -9.36 -5.38
N ALA A 24 -7.54 -9.76 -6.12
CA ALA A 24 -8.56 -10.67 -5.63
C ALA A 24 -9.21 -11.46 -6.79
N PRO A 25 -9.92 -12.56 -6.47
CA PRO A 25 -10.79 -13.25 -7.42
C PRO A 25 -11.83 -12.30 -8.04
N HIS A 26 -12.16 -12.48 -9.32
CA HIS A 26 -13.08 -11.57 -10.01
C HIS A 26 -14.55 -11.77 -9.61
N ASP A 27 -14.90 -12.94 -9.11
CA ASP A 27 -16.23 -13.25 -8.57
C ASP A 27 -16.47 -12.64 -7.17
N ARG A 28 -15.42 -12.15 -6.50
CA ARG A 28 -15.53 -11.51 -5.19
C ARG A 28 -16.17 -10.12 -5.33
N PRO A 29 -17.34 -9.88 -4.69
CA PRO A 29 -17.96 -8.57 -4.66
C PRO A 29 -17.12 -7.55 -3.88
N THR A 30 -16.87 -6.39 -4.50
CA THR A 30 -16.06 -5.30 -3.95
C THR A 30 -16.72 -3.97 -4.25
N ALA A 31 -16.81 -3.09 -3.25
CA ALA A 31 -17.24 -1.70 -3.42
C ALA A 31 -16.03 -0.78 -3.51
N THR A 32 -16.11 0.21 -4.40
CA THR A 32 -15.08 1.25 -4.52
C THR A 32 -14.99 2.10 -3.26
N ALA A 33 -13.86 2.76 -3.07
CA ALA A 33 -13.63 3.59 -1.91
C ALA A 33 -14.70 4.69 -1.75
N ALA A 34 -15.18 4.85 -0.52
CA ALA A 34 -16.15 5.88 -0.14
C ALA A 34 -16.01 6.21 1.36
N TRP A 35 -16.61 7.30 1.81
CA TRP A 35 -16.84 7.55 3.24
C TRP A 35 -17.86 6.54 3.76
N LEU A 36 -17.48 5.75 4.76
CA LEU A 36 -18.27 4.61 5.20
C LEU A 36 -19.50 5.03 6.01
N ALA A 37 -20.68 4.47 5.71
CA ALA A 37 -21.92 4.84 6.40
C ALA A 37 -21.91 4.54 7.91
N ASN A 38 -21.29 3.43 8.32
CA ASN A 38 -21.14 3.00 9.71
C ASN A 38 -19.87 3.50 10.39
N ALA A 39 -18.99 4.18 9.65
CA ALA A 39 -17.74 4.76 10.14
C ALA A 39 -17.44 6.04 9.32
N PRO A 40 -18.22 7.13 9.50
CA PRO A 40 -18.22 8.28 8.59
C PRO A 40 -16.90 9.05 8.53
N ASN A 41 -16.02 8.81 9.49
CA ASN A 41 -14.66 9.36 9.51
C ASN A 41 -13.66 8.53 8.72
N CYS A 42 -14.04 7.38 8.16
CA CYS A 42 -13.19 6.45 7.41
C CYS A 42 -13.53 6.48 5.92
N PHE A 43 -12.52 6.60 5.07
CA PHE A 43 -12.58 6.45 3.63
C PHE A 43 -11.82 5.19 3.22
N ALA A 44 -12.50 4.22 2.62
CA ALA A 44 -11.88 2.94 2.27
C ALA A 44 -12.68 2.18 1.21
N GLY A 45 -11.98 1.41 0.37
CA GLY A 45 -12.61 0.39 -0.47
C GLY A 45 -12.97 -0.85 0.35
N GLN A 46 -14.11 -1.48 0.04
CA GLN A 46 -14.69 -2.54 0.88
C GLN A 46 -14.88 -3.87 0.15
N ASN A 47 -14.69 -4.96 0.87
CA ASN A 47 -15.16 -6.27 0.47
C ASN A 47 -16.61 -6.44 0.93
N GLU A 48 -17.56 -6.45 -0.02
CA GLU A 48 -18.99 -6.51 0.31
C GLU A 48 -19.38 -7.87 0.92
N ALA A 49 -18.68 -8.95 0.56
CA ALA A 49 -19.05 -10.30 0.98
C ALA A 49 -18.70 -10.61 2.43
N GLN A 50 -17.60 -10.07 2.95
CA GLN A 50 -17.08 -10.45 4.28
C GLN A 50 -17.06 -9.29 5.28
N GLY A 51 -17.30 -8.06 4.84
CA GLY A 51 -16.96 -6.87 5.63
C GLY A 51 -15.45 -6.72 5.78
N GLY A 52 -14.96 -5.48 5.74
CA GLY A 52 -13.54 -5.19 5.81
C GLY A 52 -13.03 -4.34 4.66
N ALA A 53 -11.84 -3.76 4.84
CA ALA A 53 -11.18 -2.92 3.87
C ALA A 53 -9.73 -3.37 3.63
N TRP A 54 -9.26 -3.29 2.39
CA TRP A 54 -7.86 -3.60 2.07
C TRP A 54 -6.92 -2.43 2.35
N MET A 55 -7.40 -1.20 2.14
CA MET A 55 -6.71 0.04 2.44
C MET A 55 -7.72 1.12 2.80
N GLY A 56 -7.43 1.92 3.82
CA GLY A 56 -8.28 3.03 4.20
C GLY A 56 -7.56 4.10 5.01
N VAL A 57 -8.23 5.22 5.15
CA VAL A 57 -7.72 6.42 5.84
C VAL A 57 -8.85 7.14 6.54
N THR A 58 -8.55 7.78 7.67
CA THR A 58 -9.49 8.63 8.38
C THR A 58 -9.32 10.10 8.02
N ARG A 59 -10.33 10.94 8.28
CA ARG A 59 -10.21 12.40 8.17
C ARG A 59 -9.03 12.98 8.97
N ALA A 60 -8.69 12.35 10.09
CA ALA A 60 -7.57 12.73 10.97
C ALA A 60 -6.21 12.15 10.53
N GLY A 61 -6.12 11.49 9.38
CA GLY A 61 -4.85 10.98 8.85
C GLY A 61 -4.35 9.68 9.47
N ARG A 62 -5.20 8.94 10.21
CA ARG A 62 -4.91 7.52 10.52
C ARG A 62 -5.13 6.69 9.28
N TYR A 63 -4.21 5.80 8.94
CA TYR A 63 -4.27 4.97 7.75
C TYR A 63 -3.93 3.51 8.07
N ALA A 64 -4.48 2.59 7.29
CA ALA A 64 -4.14 1.18 7.37
C ALA A 64 -4.22 0.52 5.99
N ALA A 65 -3.38 -0.48 5.77
CA ALA A 65 -3.40 -1.33 4.58
C ALA A 65 -2.95 -2.75 4.92
N VAL A 66 -3.61 -3.74 4.32
CA VAL A 66 -3.38 -5.16 4.61
C VAL A 66 -3.11 -5.95 3.33
N THR A 67 -2.13 -6.83 3.36
CA THR A 67 -1.90 -7.85 2.32
C THR A 67 -1.99 -9.25 2.91
N PRO A 68 -2.33 -10.27 2.11
CA PRO A 68 -2.20 -11.65 2.57
C PRO A 68 -0.72 -12.00 2.75
N PHE A 69 -0.38 -12.77 3.78
CA PHE A 69 0.89 -13.50 3.80
C PHE A 69 0.68 -14.85 3.10
N ARG A 70 1.57 -15.24 2.19
CA ARG A 70 1.46 -16.48 1.45
C ARG A 70 2.53 -17.49 1.88
N SER A 71 2.09 -18.71 2.07
CA SER A 71 2.91 -19.86 2.48
C SER A 71 2.22 -21.15 2.06
N ASN A 72 2.94 -22.27 2.12
CA ASN A 72 2.42 -23.60 1.82
C ASN A 72 1.45 -24.13 2.90
N GLU A 73 1.20 -23.36 3.95
CA GLU A 73 0.28 -23.71 5.04
C GLU A 73 -1.18 -23.54 4.60
N ALA A 74 -2.03 -24.48 5.03
CA ALA A 74 -3.47 -24.39 4.83
C ALA A 74 -4.02 -23.14 5.53
N ILE A 75 -4.94 -22.45 4.85
CA ILE A 75 -5.60 -21.26 5.37
C ILE A 75 -6.96 -21.66 5.95
N ASP A 76 -7.19 -21.35 7.21
CA ASP A 76 -8.52 -21.47 7.82
C ASP A 76 -9.43 -20.34 7.32
N LEU A 77 -10.36 -20.69 6.44
CA LEU A 77 -11.32 -19.76 5.85
C LEU A 77 -12.52 -19.47 6.75
N THR A 78 -12.61 -20.10 7.93
CA THR A 78 -13.66 -19.80 8.93
C THR A 78 -13.33 -18.58 9.79
N LEU A 79 -12.07 -18.14 9.78
CA LEU A 79 -11.61 -16.97 10.51
C LEU A 79 -12.13 -15.66 9.89
N PRO A 80 -12.26 -14.58 10.70
CA PRO A 80 -12.59 -13.25 10.20
C PRO A 80 -11.69 -12.77 9.05
N SER A 81 -12.25 -11.93 8.19
CA SER A 81 -11.53 -11.40 7.02
C SER A 81 -10.33 -10.54 7.46
N ARG A 82 -9.23 -10.61 6.72
CA ARG A 82 -8.06 -9.73 6.95
C ARG A 82 -8.42 -8.25 6.88
N GLY A 83 -9.44 -7.89 6.09
CA GLY A 83 -9.89 -6.51 5.95
C GLY A 83 -10.53 -5.95 7.22
N GLN A 84 -10.96 -6.80 8.14
CA GLN A 84 -11.46 -6.37 9.45
C GLN A 84 -10.35 -5.68 10.26
N LEU A 85 -9.10 -6.16 10.16
CA LEU A 85 -7.93 -5.55 10.81
C LEU A 85 -7.74 -4.08 10.43
N THR A 86 -8.03 -3.73 9.18
CA THR A 86 -7.95 -2.36 8.67
C THR A 86 -9.06 -1.51 9.30
N LEU A 87 -10.30 -1.98 9.28
CA LEU A 87 -11.44 -1.23 9.82
C LEU A 87 -11.38 -1.08 11.34
N ASP A 88 -11.02 -2.14 12.06
CA ASP A 88 -10.84 -2.14 13.51
C ASP A 88 -9.80 -1.09 13.93
N TYR A 89 -8.68 -0.99 13.20
CA TYR A 89 -7.72 0.08 13.44
C TYR A 89 -8.36 1.45 13.22
N LEU A 90 -8.90 1.70 12.03
CA LEU A 90 -9.40 3.02 11.63
C LEU A 90 -10.56 3.52 12.50
N THR A 91 -11.34 2.61 13.09
CA THR A 91 -12.48 2.92 13.96
C THR A 91 -12.14 2.93 15.45
N SER A 92 -11.02 2.34 15.86
CA SER A 92 -10.53 2.44 17.25
C SER A 92 -9.91 3.80 17.55
N GLU A 93 -9.63 4.06 18.82
CA GLU A 93 -8.83 5.22 19.28
C GLU A 93 -7.37 4.84 19.57
N ASP A 94 -6.98 3.59 19.31
CA ASP A 94 -5.65 3.09 19.65
C ASP A 94 -4.56 3.79 18.83
N ALA A 95 -3.48 4.18 19.52
CA ALA A 95 -2.25 4.57 18.86
C ALA A 95 -1.71 3.39 18.00
N PRO A 96 -1.04 3.64 16.85
CA PRO A 96 -0.52 2.59 15.97
C PRO A 96 0.21 1.46 16.71
N VAL A 97 1.11 1.84 17.63
CA VAL A 97 1.90 0.90 18.43
C VAL A 97 1.06 0.05 19.39
N ALA A 98 0.02 0.63 19.98
CA ALA A 98 -0.86 -0.07 20.90
C ALA A 98 -1.67 -1.12 20.14
N TYR A 99 -2.25 -0.72 19.00
CA TYR A 99 -3.02 -1.60 18.13
C TYR A 99 -2.19 -2.80 17.65
N VAL A 100 -1.00 -2.58 17.07
CA VAL A 100 -0.18 -3.69 16.55
C VAL A 100 0.34 -4.63 17.63
N ARG A 101 0.52 -4.15 18.86
CA ARG A 101 0.96 -4.98 20.00
C ARG A 101 -0.14 -5.91 20.49
N GLN A 102 -1.42 -5.61 20.27
CA GLN A 102 -2.52 -6.51 20.64
C GLN A 102 -2.41 -7.83 19.86
N PHE A 103 -1.97 -7.80 18.60
CA PHE A 103 -1.78 -9.01 17.78
C PHE A 103 -0.67 -9.93 18.27
N LEU A 104 0.30 -9.42 19.05
CA LEU A 104 1.30 -10.29 19.68
C LEU A 104 0.66 -11.36 20.57
N ARG A 105 -0.52 -11.08 21.13
CA ARG A 105 -1.24 -11.97 22.04
C ARG A 105 -2.10 -13.00 21.32
N ASN A 106 -2.53 -12.72 20.09
CA ASN A 106 -3.41 -13.63 19.32
C ASN A 106 -3.22 -13.50 17.79
N ARG A 107 -2.10 -14.04 17.29
CA ARG A 107 -1.70 -13.95 15.87
C ARG A 107 -2.51 -14.81 14.91
N THR A 108 -3.25 -15.78 15.43
CA THR A 108 -4.03 -16.76 14.67
C THR A 108 -5.52 -16.39 14.60
N SER A 109 -5.88 -15.19 15.05
CA SER A 109 -7.26 -14.68 14.98
C SER A 109 -7.74 -14.42 13.55
N HIS A 110 -6.82 -14.33 12.58
CA HIS A 110 -7.10 -14.05 11.19
C HIS A 110 -6.23 -14.93 10.29
N PRO A 111 -6.65 -15.17 9.03
CA PRO A 111 -5.79 -15.78 8.01
C PRO A 111 -4.44 -15.02 7.89
N PRO A 112 -3.32 -15.70 7.58
CA PRO A 112 -1.98 -15.08 7.61
C PRO A 112 -1.90 -13.77 6.82
N PHE A 113 -1.35 -12.72 7.42
CA PHE A 113 -1.39 -11.35 6.87
C PHE A 113 -0.10 -10.56 7.11
N ASN A 114 0.03 -9.47 6.35
CA ASN A 114 0.86 -8.32 6.64
C ASN A 114 -0.05 -7.10 6.80
N LEU A 115 0.27 -6.23 7.76
CA LEU A 115 -0.52 -5.07 8.12
C LEU A 115 0.41 -3.88 8.34
N ILE A 116 0.12 -2.79 7.63
CA ILE A 116 0.70 -1.47 7.89
C ILE A 116 -0.39 -0.62 8.53
N VAL A 117 -0.11 -0.02 9.68
CA VAL A 117 -0.98 0.99 10.31
C VAL A 117 -0.17 2.24 10.64
N GLY A 118 -0.81 3.39 10.61
CA GLY A 118 -0.14 4.62 10.98
C GLY A 118 -1.08 5.79 11.25
N SER A 119 -0.45 6.88 11.65
CA SER A 119 -1.00 8.22 11.82
C SER A 119 -0.06 9.22 11.17
N THR A 120 -0.36 10.52 11.27
CA THR A 120 0.55 11.57 10.78
C THR A 120 1.91 11.60 11.48
N ARG A 121 2.08 10.88 12.60
CA ARG A 121 3.30 10.87 13.42
C ARG A 121 4.04 9.54 13.44
N GLN A 122 3.35 8.43 13.22
CA GLN A 122 3.87 7.08 13.45
C GLN A 122 3.40 6.14 12.35
N ALA A 123 4.27 5.22 11.95
CA ALA A 123 3.95 4.14 11.02
C ALA A 123 4.52 2.83 11.57
N TYR A 124 3.72 1.77 11.56
CA TYR A 124 4.06 0.47 12.11
C TYR A 124 3.68 -0.64 11.15
N TYR A 125 4.53 -1.67 11.11
CA TYR A 125 4.27 -2.94 10.46
C TYR A 125 4.04 -4.03 11.49
N ALA A 126 3.08 -4.91 11.22
CA ALA A 126 2.90 -6.18 11.89
C ALA A 126 2.50 -7.25 10.87
N GLY A 127 2.82 -8.50 11.15
CA GLY A 127 2.40 -9.60 10.31
C GLY A 127 2.42 -10.91 11.07
N THR A 128 1.66 -11.89 10.60
CA THR A 128 1.54 -13.20 11.27
C THR A 128 2.89 -13.88 11.45
N LYS A 129 3.76 -13.77 10.44
CA LYS A 129 5.12 -14.36 10.43
C LYS A 129 6.22 -13.40 10.91
N ALA A 130 5.90 -12.12 11.17
CA ALA A 130 6.87 -11.17 11.72
C ALA A 130 7.11 -11.46 13.21
N ARG A 131 8.36 -11.52 13.68
CA ARG A 131 8.66 -11.87 15.07
C ARG A 131 8.11 -10.85 16.08
N LEU A 132 8.11 -9.56 15.75
CA LEU A 132 7.58 -8.47 16.56
C LEU A 132 7.01 -7.38 15.63
N PRO A 133 6.04 -6.57 16.08
CA PRO A 133 5.69 -5.32 15.40
C PRO A 133 6.92 -4.41 15.29
N LEU A 134 7.06 -3.77 14.14
CA LEU A 134 8.17 -2.89 13.81
C LEU A 134 7.65 -1.47 13.62
N ALA A 135 8.30 -0.49 14.23
CA ALA A 135 8.14 0.89 13.78
C ALA A 135 8.83 0.99 12.41
N LEU A 136 8.14 1.53 11.41
CA LEU A 136 8.76 1.78 10.11
C LEU A 136 9.80 2.87 10.26
N THR A 137 11.00 2.60 9.73
CA THR A 137 12.01 3.63 9.56
C THR A 137 11.56 4.65 8.52
N GLN A 138 12.15 5.84 8.54
CA GLN A 138 11.89 6.82 7.48
C GLN A 138 12.58 6.36 6.20
N GLY A 139 11.91 6.50 5.05
CA GLY A 139 12.38 5.97 3.78
C GLY A 139 11.27 5.33 2.97
N VAL A 140 11.67 4.47 2.03
CA VAL A 140 10.75 3.67 1.21
C VAL A 140 10.73 2.24 1.76
N HIS A 141 9.55 1.67 1.86
CA HIS A 141 9.33 0.28 2.24
C HIS A 141 8.31 -0.36 1.30
N THR A 142 8.45 -1.65 1.06
CA THR A 142 7.52 -2.41 0.23
C THR A 142 7.13 -3.73 0.88
N VAL A 143 5.91 -4.18 0.59
CA VAL A 143 5.44 -5.49 1.03
C VAL A 143 4.44 -6.04 0.03
N SER A 144 4.59 -7.31 -0.33
CA SER A 144 3.57 -8.04 -1.08
C SER A 144 3.06 -9.18 -0.21
N ASN A 145 3.36 -10.42 -0.58
CA ASN A 145 2.86 -11.60 0.13
C ASN A 145 3.89 -12.29 1.02
N GLY A 146 5.12 -11.77 1.08
CA GLY A 146 6.17 -12.13 2.04
C GLY A 146 6.25 -11.16 3.22
N LEU A 147 7.40 -11.08 3.88
CA LEU A 147 7.69 -10.11 4.94
C LEU A 147 7.91 -8.70 4.37
N LEU A 148 7.87 -7.69 5.26
CA LEU A 148 8.28 -6.31 4.95
C LEU A 148 9.71 -6.28 4.37
N ASP A 149 9.88 -5.56 3.27
CA ASP A 149 11.12 -5.37 2.52
C ASP A 149 11.79 -6.66 2.03
N GLU A 150 11.03 -7.76 2.01
CA GLU A 150 11.52 -9.01 1.42
C GLU A 150 11.65 -8.85 -0.11
N HIS A 151 12.73 -9.41 -0.67
CA HIS A 151 13.09 -9.25 -2.07
C HIS A 151 12.20 -10.06 -3.01
N TRP A 152 11.02 -9.52 -3.29
CA TRP A 152 10.14 -10.00 -4.34
C TRP A 152 10.33 -9.14 -5.59
N PRO A 153 10.35 -9.69 -6.81
CA PRO A 153 10.70 -8.91 -8.00
C PRO A 153 9.87 -7.64 -8.19
N LYS A 154 8.54 -7.70 -7.97
CA LYS A 154 7.65 -6.52 -7.96
C LYS A 154 7.98 -5.52 -6.86
N CYS A 155 8.37 -5.99 -5.67
CA CYS A 155 8.67 -5.14 -4.51
C CYS A 155 9.97 -4.38 -4.77
N THR A 156 11.02 -5.07 -5.21
CA THR A 156 12.29 -4.44 -5.61
C THR A 156 12.09 -3.44 -6.75
N GLN A 157 11.25 -3.76 -7.74
CA GLN A 157 10.92 -2.87 -8.84
C GLN A 157 10.18 -1.60 -8.35
N LEU A 158 9.17 -1.77 -7.49
CA LEU A 158 8.36 -0.67 -6.98
C LEU A 158 9.13 0.23 -6.00
N ASP A 159 9.94 -0.37 -5.14
CA ASP A 159 10.90 0.29 -4.25
C ASP A 159 11.86 1.19 -5.05
N GLY A 160 12.50 0.62 -6.07
CA GLY A 160 13.42 1.33 -6.93
C GLY A 160 12.77 2.49 -7.70
N LEU A 161 11.55 2.30 -8.23
CA LEU A 161 10.83 3.35 -8.96
C LEU A 161 10.40 4.49 -8.04
N LEU A 162 9.77 4.17 -6.89
CA LEU A 162 9.28 5.18 -5.95
C LEU A 162 10.44 5.97 -5.33
N GLY A 163 11.48 5.26 -4.88
CA GLY A 163 12.68 5.88 -4.32
C GLY A 163 13.39 6.79 -5.32
N ALA A 164 13.59 6.33 -6.57
CA ALA A 164 14.20 7.14 -7.61
C ALA A 164 13.37 8.37 -7.98
N TYR A 165 12.04 8.23 -8.04
CA TYR A 165 11.12 9.33 -8.31
C TYR A 165 11.21 10.40 -7.24
N LEU A 166 11.07 10.02 -5.96
CA LEU A 166 11.14 10.96 -4.84
C LEU A 166 12.53 11.61 -4.74
N HIS A 167 13.62 10.86 -4.94
CA HIS A 167 14.97 11.42 -4.91
C HIS A 167 15.18 12.45 -6.03
N THR A 168 14.58 12.22 -7.20
CA THR A 168 14.67 13.17 -8.32
C THR A 168 13.94 14.47 -8.02
N TYR A 169 12.83 14.40 -7.30
CA TYR A 169 11.89 15.51 -7.12
C TYR A 169 11.86 16.12 -5.71
N GLY A 170 12.98 16.04 -4.97
CA GLY A 170 13.16 16.82 -3.73
C GLY A 170 13.08 16.02 -2.42
N GLY A 171 13.06 14.70 -2.51
CA GLY A 171 13.16 13.82 -1.33
C GLY A 171 14.47 13.98 -0.57
N PHE A 172 14.48 13.57 0.70
CA PHE A 172 15.66 13.69 1.55
C PHE A 172 16.80 12.78 1.06
N ASP A 173 17.88 13.38 0.57
CA ASP A 173 19.05 12.64 0.04
C ASP A 173 19.56 11.58 1.02
N VAL A 174 19.59 11.87 2.33
CA VAL A 174 20.08 10.90 3.34
C VAL A 174 19.20 9.66 3.46
N LEU A 175 17.88 9.79 3.26
CA LEU A 175 16.94 8.67 3.34
C LEU A 175 16.83 7.93 2.01
N LEU A 176 17.17 8.59 0.90
CA LEU A 176 17.02 8.05 -0.45
C LEU A 176 18.36 7.76 -1.14
N ALA A 177 19.48 7.85 -0.43
CA ALA A 177 20.82 7.63 -0.97
C ALA A 177 21.01 6.25 -1.62
N GLY A 178 20.22 5.25 -1.19
CA GLY A 178 20.19 3.91 -1.78
C GLY A 178 19.52 3.83 -3.16
N HIS A 179 18.76 4.87 -3.56
CA HIS A 179 18.07 4.91 -4.85
C HIS A 179 18.74 5.93 -5.78
N PRO A 180 19.10 5.57 -7.02
CA PRO A 180 19.59 6.55 -7.99
C PRO A 180 18.47 7.54 -8.38
N ARG A 181 18.83 8.74 -8.82
CA ARG A 181 17.86 9.64 -9.47
C ARG A 181 17.39 9.02 -10.79
N LEU A 182 16.18 9.37 -11.27
CA LEU A 182 15.54 8.78 -12.46
C LEU A 182 16.45 8.82 -13.69
N ALA A 183 17.19 9.92 -13.90
CA ALA A 183 18.09 10.07 -15.05
C ALA A 183 19.27 9.06 -15.05
N SER A 184 19.67 8.57 -13.88
CA SER A 184 20.73 7.58 -13.69
C SER A 184 20.20 6.23 -13.21
N SER A 185 18.88 6.06 -13.15
CA SER A 185 18.25 4.84 -12.66
C SER A 185 18.27 3.76 -13.73
N THR A 186 18.70 2.56 -13.34
CA THR A 186 18.63 1.35 -14.16
C THR A 186 17.32 0.60 -13.97
N VAL A 187 16.44 1.07 -13.07
CA VAL A 187 15.14 0.45 -12.82
C VAL A 187 14.28 0.58 -14.08
N ARG A 188 13.71 -0.53 -14.53
CA ARG A 188 12.90 -0.58 -15.75
C ARG A 188 11.74 0.42 -15.66
N GLY A 189 11.47 1.17 -16.73
CA GLY A 189 10.36 2.13 -16.77
C GLY A 189 10.63 3.46 -16.05
N ALA A 190 11.75 3.64 -15.34
CA ALA A 190 12.06 4.88 -14.63
C ALA A 190 12.04 6.12 -15.54
N LYS A 191 12.57 5.99 -16.76
CA LYS A 191 12.60 7.07 -17.77
C LYS A 191 11.21 7.42 -18.33
N ASP A 192 10.27 6.49 -18.24
CA ASP A 192 8.94 6.57 -18.82
C ASP A 192 7.90 7.07 -17.79
N LEU A 193 8.32 7.25 -16.53
CA LEU A 193 7.45 7.81 -15.50
C LEU A 193 7.01 9.25 -15.84
N PRO A 194 5.74 9.59 -15.61
CA PRO A 194 5.23 10.96 -15.77
C PRO A 194 6.04 11.96 -14.96
N LYS A 195 6.43 13.07 -15.59
CA LYS A 195 7.24 14.11 -14.97
C LYS A 195 6.36 15.31 -14.59
N PRO A 196 6.56 15.93 -13.42
CA PRO A 196 5.85 17.14 -13.07
C PRO A 196 6.21 18.26 -14.07
N ALA A 197 5.22 19.09 -14.43
CA ALA A 197 5.44 20.26 -15.27
C ALA A 197 6.13 21.42 -14.52
N GLY A 198 6.17 21.35 -13.19
CA GLY A 198 6.76 22.35 -12.31
C GLY A 198 7.15 21.76 -10.96
N VAL A 199 6.82 22.46 -9.87
CA VAL A 199 6.98 21.93 -8.51
C VAL A 199 6.11 20.69 -8.35
N LEU A 200 6.66 19.65 -7.73
CA LEU A 200 5.95 18.39 -7.52
C LEU A 200 4.65 18.64 -6.73
N SER A 201 3.54 18.11 -7.22
CA SER A 201 2.22 18.20 -6.58
C SER A 201 1.68 16.83 -6.15
N LEU A 202 0.60 16.81 -5.36
CA LEU A 202 -0.12 15.56 -5.04
C LEU A 202 -0.64 14.85 -6.29
N ASP A 203 -1.00 15.59 -7.34
CA ASP A 203 -1.49 15.05 -8.60
C ASP A 203 -0.37 14.37 -9.40
N ASP A 204 0.82 14.95 -9.38
CA ASP A 204 2.01 14.34 -10.00
C ASP A 204 2.40 13.04 -9.28
N ILE A 205 2.38 13.05 -7.94
CA ILE A 205 2.62 11.85 -7.12
C ILE A 205 1.60 10.77 -7.45
N ALA A 206 0.31 11.10 -7.48
CA ALA A 206 -0.72 10.14 -7.82
C ALA A 206 -0.53 9.58 -9.23
N THR A 207 -0.27 10.45 -10.21
CA THR A 207 -0.07 10.08 -11.62
C THR A 207 1.12 9.15 -11.79
N ALA A 208 2.27 9.46 -11.18
CA ALA A 208 3.44 8.60 -11.21
C ALA A 208 3.21 7.29 -10.46
N SER A 209 2.55 7.32 -9.30
CA SER A 209 2.24 6.12 -8.51
C SER A 209 1.35 5.14 -9.28
N PHE A 210 0.32 5.62 -9.99
CA PHE A 210 -0.50 4.75 -10.84
C PHE A 210 0.28 4.20 -12.05
N ALA A 211 1.23 4.97 -12.61
CA ALA A 211 2.11 4.46 -13.65
C ALA A 211 3.00 3.32 -13.13
N MET A 212 3.50 3.42 -11.89
CA MET A 212 4.26 2.36 -11.24
C MET A 212 3.40 1.12 -10.94
N LEU A 213 2.20 1.31 -10.39
CA LEU A 213 1.26 0.24 -10.07
C LEU A 213 0.75 -0.50 -11.33
N ALA A 214 0.83 0.11 -12.51
CA ALA A 214 0.39 -0.47 -13.77
C ALA A 214 1.42 -1.42 -14.43
N ASP A 215 2.59 -1.66 -13.81
CA ASP A 215 3.61 -2.54 -14.38
C ASP A 215 3.15 -4.01 -14.41
N ARG A 216 2.91 -4.52 -15.63
CA ARG A 216 2.46 -5.89 -15.92
C ARG A 216 3.60 -6.89 -16.16
N THR A 217 4.85 -6.46 -15.99
CA THR A 217 6.00 -7.31 -16.32
C THR A 217 6.11 -8.48 -15.33
N THR A 218 6.27 -9.68 -15.87
CA THR A 218 6.52 -10.91 -15.11
C THR A 218 8.02 -11.24 -15.06
N TYR A 219 8.41 -12.09 -14.12
CA TYR A 219 9.78 -12.51 -13.87
C TYR A 219 9.83 -14.04 -13.83
N SER A 220 10.87 -14.64 -14.43
CA SER A 220 11.09 -16.10 -14.44
C SER A 220 12.13 -16.58 -13.42
N SER A 221 12.72 -15.66 -12.65
CA SER A 221 13.72 -15.96 -11.62
C SER A 221 13.61 -15.01 -10.44
N GLY A 222 14.21 -15.39 -9.31
CA GLY A 222 14.06 -14.65 -8.06
C GLY A 222 12.63 -14.73 -7.48
N LEU A 223 11.90 -15.79 -7.85
CA LEU A 223 10.54 -16.03 -7.39
C LEU A 223 10.54 -16.73 -6.03
N PRO A 224 9.56 -16.45 -5.17
CA PRO A 224 9.35 -17.22 -3.95
C PRO A 224 8.83 -18.62 -4.28
N ASP A 225 8.93 -19.54 -3.32
CA ASP A 225 8.20 -20.80 -3.34
C ASP A 225 7.01 -20.69 -2.36
N THR A 226 5.84 -20.34 -2.89
CA THR A 226 4.59 -20.24 -2.12
C THR A 226 3.64 -21.42 -2.36
N GLY A 227 4.11 -22.46 -3.06
CA GLY A 227 3.40 -23.72 -3.23
C GLY A 227 2.37 -23.74 -4.37
N VAL A 228 2.35 -22.73 -5.25
CA VAL A 228 1.37 -22.64 -6.36
C VAL A 228 1.92 -23.02 -7.74
N GLY A 229 3.17 -23.46 -7.78
CA GLY A 229 3.84 -23.86 -9.02
C GLY A 229 4.43 -22.67 -9.78
N GLN A 230 5.44 -22.95 -10.60
CA GLN A 230 6.28 -21.93 -11.22
C GLN A 230 5.50 -20.97 -12.12
N GLU A 231 4.63 -21.46 -13.00
CA GLU A 231 3.87 -20.61 -13.93
C GLU A 231 3.02 -19.56 -13.20
N GLU A 232 2.40 -19.96 -12.09
CA GLU A 232 1.59 -19.06 -11.28
C GLU A 232 2.46 -18.10 -10.45
N GLU A 233 3.63 -18.51 -9.98
CA GLU A 233 4.60 -17.58 -9.37
C GLU A 233 5.10 -16.54 -10.37
N GLU A 234 5.39 -16.96 -11.61
CA GLU A 234 5.79 -16.06 -12.70
C GLU A 234 4.68 -15.05 -12.99
N ARG A 235 3.44 -15.49 -13.15
CA ARG A 235 2.29 -14.59 -13.37
C ARG A 235 2.09 -13.63 -12.20
N LEU A 236 2.15 -14.14 -10.98
CA LEU A 236 1.93 -13.36 -9.77
C LEU A 236 3.13 -12.48 -9.39
N SER A 237 4.25 -12.57 -10.09
CA SER A 237 5.42 -11.70 -9.89
C SER A 237 5.22 -10.28 -10.42
N ALA A 238 4.21 -10.02 -11.26
CA ALA A 238 3.89 -8.69 -11.75
C ALA A 238 3.33 -7.76 -10.67
N CYS A 239 3.54 -6.45 -10.81
CA CYS A 239 2.93 -5.46 -9.91
C CYS A 239 1.41 -5.37 -10.18
N PHE A 240 1.04 -5.26 -11.47
CA PHE A 240 -0.32 -5.38 -11.97
C PHE A 240 -0.55 -6.80 -12.52
N VAL A 241 -1.37 -7.58 -11.84
CA VAL A 241 -1.62 -8.99 -12.16
C VAL A 241 -2.83 -9.11 -13.09
N LEU A 242 -2.65 -9.75 -14.24
CA LEU A 242 -3.73 -10.11 -15.16
C LEU A 242 -4.14 -11.59 -14.99
N GLY A 243 -5.41 -11.90 -15.19
CA GLY A 243 -5.93 -13.27 -15.18
C GLY A 243 -7.45 -13.33 -15.34
N ALA A 244 -7.98 -14.47 -15.81
CA ALA A 244 -9.42 -14.63 -16.03
C ALA A 244 -10.22 -14.76 -14.72
N GLU A 245 -9.67 -15.49 -13.74
CA GLU A 245 -10.33 -15.77 -12.46
C GLU A 245 -9.83 -14.89 -11.31
N HIS A 246 -8.59 -14.39 -11.39
CA HIS A 246 -7.96 -13.56 -10.35
C HIS A 246 -6.93 -12.60 -10.96
N GLY A 247 -7.01 -11.34 -10.55
CA GLY A 247 -6.07 -10.28 -10.96
C GLY A 247 -6.18 -9.04 -10.07
N THR A 248 -5.51 -7.96 -10.49
CA THR A 248 -5.61 -6.65 -9.86
C THR A 248 -7.00 -6.07 -10.10
N ARG A 249 -7.74 -5.85 -9.01
CA ARG A 249 -9.12 -5.36 -9.00
C ARG A 249 -9.19 -3.86 -8.79
N SER A 250 -8.28 -3.34 -7.98
CA SER A 250 -8.13 -1.90 -7.79
C SER A 250 -6.68 -1.53 -7.50
N GLY A 251 -6.35 -0.28 -7.84
CA GLY A 251 -5.15 0.40 -7.40
C GLY A 251 -5.55 1.62 -6.57
N SER A 252 -4.93 1.82 -5.41
CA SER A 252 -5.22 2.93 -4.50
C SER A 252 -3.95 3.71 -4.21
N VAL A 253 -4.02 5.04 -4.19
CA VAL A 253 -2.93 5.95 -3.82
C VAL A 253 -3.42 6.95 -2.79
N LEU A 254 -2.77 6.97 -1.63
CA LEU A 254 -2.93 7.95 -0.57
C LEU A 254 -1.66 8.79 -0.47
N ALA A 255 -1.78 10.09 -0.67
CA ALA A 255 -0.69 11.04 -0.46
C ALA A 255 -1.12 12.14 0.50
N MET A 256 -0.28 12.44 1.48
CA MET A 256 -0.47 13.55 2.41
C MET A 256 0.66 14.54 2.27
N ALA A 257 0.31 15.82 2.13
CA ALA A 257 1.24 16.93 2.08
C ALA A 257 1.41 17.59 3.45
N ARG A 258 2.58 18.22 3.67
CA ARG A 258 2.93 18.88 4.94
C ARG A 258 2.05 20.08 5.25
N ASP A 259 1.45 20.70 4.23
CA ASP A 259 0.47 21.79 4.39
C ASP A 259 -0.90 21.31 4.89
N GLY A 260 -1.07 19.99 5.10
CA GLY A 260 -2.31 19.38 5.56
C GLY A 260 -3.20 18.84 4.44
N SER A 261 -2.88 19.10 3.17
CA SER A 261 -3.64 18.57 2.04
C SER A 261 -3.52 17.05 1.95
N VAL A 262 -4.64 16.38 1.73
CA VAL A 262 -4.70 14.92 1.55
C VAL A 262 -5.41 14.59 0.25
N ARG A 263 -4.84 13.63 -0.48
CA ARG A 263 -5.41 13.03 -1.68
C ARG A 263 -5.50 11.52 -1.52
N TYR A 264 -6.68 10.96 -1.72
CA TYR A 264 -6.89 9.53 -1.91
C TYR A 264 -7.54 9.31 -3.28
N GLU A 265 -6.91 8.52 -4.14
CA GLU A 265 -7.49 8.10 -5.41
C GLU A 265 -7.50 6.57 -5.50
N GLU A 266 -8.61 6.01 -5.96
CA GLU A 266 -8.74 4.59 -6.29
C GLU A 266 -9.21 4.43 -7.74
N ARG A 267 -8.60 3.48 -8.46
CA ARG A 267 -8.99 3.06 -9.80
C ARG A 267 -9.40 1.59 -9.76
N SER A 268 -10.51 1.24 -10.38
CA SER A 268 -11.04 -0.13 -10.47
C SER A 268 -10.80 -0.71 -11.84
N PHE A 269 -10.62 -2.02 -11.93
CA PHE A 269 -10.28 -2.70 -13.18
C PHE A 269 -11.14 -3.95 -13.42
N ASP A 270 -11.42 -4.24 -14.70
CA ASP A 270 -11.99 -5.53 -15.14
C ASP A 270 -10.91 -6.63 -15.24
N ALA A 271 -11.31 -7.85 -15.62
CA ALA A 271 -10.39 -8.98 -15.77
C ALA A 271 -9.36 -8.82 -16.91
N ALA A 272 -9.64 -7.96 -17.89
CA ALA A 272 -8.69 -7.60 -18.94
C ALA A 272 -7.73 -6.46 -18.50
N GLY A 273 -7.93 -5.91 -17.30
CA GLY A 273 -7.15 -4.81 -16.76
C GLY A 273 -7.52 -3.44 -17.35
N ASN A 274 -8.72 -3.29 -17.92
CA ASN A 274 -9.25 -1.99 -18.32
C ASN A 274 -9.82 -1.27 -17.12
N GLU A 275 -9.60 0.04 -17.01
CA GLU A 275 -10.18 0.86 -15.95
C GLU A 275 -11.71 0.93 -16.12
N THR A 276 -12.44 0.55 -15.07
CA THR A 276 -13.91 0.53 -15.04
C THR A 276 -14.50 1.60 -14.14
N GLY A 277 -13.68 2.20 -13.27
CA GLY A 277 -14.12 3.21 -12.33
C GLY A 277 -12.95 3.95 -11.71
N ARG A 278 -13.24 5.16 -11.25
CA ARG A 278 -12.29 6.02 -10.55
C ARG A 278 -13.01 6.80 -9.46
N VAL A 279 -12.44 6.78 -8.27
CA VAL A 279 -12.86 7.63 -7.16
C VAL A 279 -11.67 8.48 -6.74
N LEU A 280 -11.91 9.78 -6.57
CA LEU A 280 -10.95 10.73 -6.05
C LEU A 280 -11.61 11.50 -4.92
N GLU A 281 -10.96 11.49 -3.75
CA GLU A 281 -11.33 12.28 -2.60
C GLU A 281 -10.15 13.13 -2.16
N THR A 282 -10.42 14.41 -1.88
CA THR A 282 -9.43 15.33 -1.33
C THR A 282 -10.02 16.08 -0.14
N TRP A 283 -9.18 16.31 0.87
CA TRP A 283 -9.55 17.11 2.05
C TRP A 283 -8.31 17.73 2.67
N ALA A 284 -8.50 18.58 3.68
CA ALA A 284 -7.43 19.20 4.42
C ALA A 284 -7.48 18.79 5.90
N MET A 285 -6.30 18.68 6.50
CA MET A 285 -6.06 18.60 7.94
C MET A 285 -5.35 19.87 8.39
N GLU A 286 -5.30 20.13 9.69
CA GLU A 286 -4.44 21.18 10.24
C GLU A 286 -2.96 20.87 9.92
N ALA A 287 -2.22 21.81 9.35
CA ALA A 287 -0.81 21.59 8.97
C ALA A 287 0.09 21.17 10.15
N SER A 288 -0.30 21.55 11.38
CA SER A 288 0.40 21.21 12.62
C SER A 288 0.45 19.71 12.93
N VAL A 289 -0.39 18.89 12.29
CA VAL A 289 -0.44 17.44 12.52
C VAL A 289 0.87 16.71 12.15
N PHE A 290 1.72 17.33 11.32
CA PHE A 290 3.03 16.79 10.90
C PHE A 290 4.24 17.44 11.60
N SER A 291 4.04 18.55 12.31
CA SER A 291 5.12 19.31 12.95
C SER A 291 5.38 18.92 14.41
N GLY A 292 4.56 18.06 15.00
CA GLY A 292 4.81 17.55 16.34
C GLY A 292 4.72 18.64 17.40
N GLY A 293 3.55 19.29 17.54
CA GLY A 293 3.25 20.03 18.77
C GLY A 293 3.15 19.08 19.96
N GLU A 294 3.73 19.48 21.10
CA GLU A 294 3.55 18.90 22.42
C GLU A 294 2.07 18.98 22.81
N GLU A 295 1.46 17.84 23.10
CA GLU A 295 0.44 17.70 24.13
C GLU A 295 0.94 16.67 25.14
#